data_AF-C5KW04-F1
#
_entry.id   AF-C5KW04-F1
#
_cell.length_a   1.000
_cell.length_b   1.000
_cell.length_c   1.000
_cell.angle_alpha   90.00
_cell.angle_beta   90.00
_cell.angle_gamma   90.00
#
_symmetry.space_group_name_H-M   'P 1'
#
loop_
_entity.id
_entity.type
_entity.pdbx_description
1 polymer ?
#
loop_
_entity_poly.entity_id
_entity_poly.type
_entity_poly.pdbx_seq_one_letter_code
_entity_poly.pdbx_strand_id
1 'polypeptide(L)'
;MLSSLRPVFAPPGVFVRHLHFHEYQSMNLLHHQFHVDAVPKCFYARNSNEVEDYARRLGGGDVVVKAQVLGGGRGRGHFKENGFQGGVHIASSPSEARIVAEQMLNKSLVTRQTGLSGRTCKGVLLCEKLPIVAEKYFAIMLDRGLGGPVMVMSKHGGMSIEEVAIEHPDAVTKIPIDVTTGLTTRQAEEAVEHLGFNGDPSAMATLKGLYRTFVGADCTMLEVNPLAELEDGRIMV
;
A
#
# COMPACT_ATOMS: atom_id res chain seq x y z
N MET A 1 26.19 -7.48 -9.71
CA MET A 1 26.44 -7.21 -11.13
C MET A 1 25.14 -7.42 -11.92
N LEU A 2 24.11 -6.60 -11.66
CA LEU A 2 22.83 -6.63 -12.37
C LEU A 2 22.73 -5.34 -13.18
N SER A 3 23.49 -5.28 -14.26
CA SER A 3 23.43 -4.23 -15.26
C SER A 3 22.19 -4.41 -16.12
N SER A 4 21.40 -3.34 -16.23
CA SER A 4 20.53 -3.04 -17.37
C SER A 4 19.68 -4.21 -17.87
N LEU A 5 18.50 -4.40 -17.27
CA LEU A 5 17.43 -5.08 -17.99
C LEU A 5 17.11 -4.23 -19.23
N ARG A 6 17.47 -4.76 -20.41
CA ARG A 6 17.08 -4.18 -21.70
C ARG A 6 15.55 -4.03 -21.68
N PRO A 7 15.00 -2.90 -22.17
CA PRO A 7 13.56 -2.80 -22.31
C PRO A 7 13.10 -3.94 -23.22
N VAL A 8 12.12 -4.70 -22.75
CA VAL A 8 11.38 -5.66 -23.57
C VAL A 8 11.01 -4.92 -24.86
N PHE A 9 11.35 -5.49 -26.01
CA PHE A 9 11.12 -4.91 -27.32
C PHE A 9 9.61 -4.80 -27.55
N ALA A 10 9.00 -3.73 -27.05
CA ALA A 10 7.67 -3.33 -27.45
C ALA A 10 7.82 -2.85 -28.90
N PRO A 11 7.09 -3.45 -29.85
CA PRO A 11 7.07 -2.95 -31.22
C PRO A 11 6.80 -1.44 -31.22
N PRO A 12 7.43 -0.65 -32.13
CA PRO A 12 7.10 0.75 -32.27
C PRO A 12 5.58 0.92 -32.39
N GLY A 13 4.98 1.72 -31.51
CA GLY A 13 3.52 1.94 -31.47
C GLY A 13 2.73 1.12 -30.44
N VAL A 14 3.36 0.22 -29.67
CA VAL A 14 2.68 -0.43 -28.53
C VAL A 14 2.72 0.47 -27.31
N PHE A 15 1.54 0.78 -26.77
CA PHE A 15 1.39 1.61 -25.57
C PHE A 15 1.89 0.85 -24.35
N VAL A 16 2.94 1.37 -23.69
CA VAL A 16 3.44 0.82 -22.42
C VAL A 16 2.90 1.67 -21.28
N ARG A 17 2.17 1.04 -20.35
CA ARG A 17 1.59 1.72 -19.20
C ARG A 17 2.62 1.84 -18.08
N HIS A 18 3.10 3.06 -17.82
CA HIS A 18 3.96 3.39 -16.67
C HIS A 18 3.20 4.21 -15.61
N LEU A 19 1.98 3.77 -15.29
CA LEU A 19 1.13 4.47 -14.33
C LEU A 19 1.22 3.81 -12.96
N HIS A 20 1.63 4.59 -11.97
CA HIS A 20 1.56 4.23 -10.56
C HIS A 20 0.77 5.31 -9.82
N PHE A 21 -0.10 4.88 -8.92
CA PHE A 21 -0.83 5.78 -8.04
C PHE A 21 -0.03 6.00 -6.74
N HIS A 22 -0.08 7.23 -6.23
CA HIS A 22 0.29 7.47 -4.85
C HIS A 22 -0.74 6.85 -3.91
N GLU A 23 -0.33 6.53 -2.68
CA GLU A 23 -1.19 5.93 -1.64
C GLU A 23 -2.51 6.70 -1.47
N TYR A 24 -2.46 8.04 -1.39
CA TYR A 24 -3.68 8.85 -1.24
C TYR A 24 -4.65 8.69 -2.42
N GLN A 25 -4.14 8.50 -3.64
CA GLN A 25 -4.97 8.33 -4.83
C GLN A 25 -5.56 6.92 -4.88
N SER A 26 -4.76 5.90 -4.52
CA SER A 26 -5.22 4.52 -4.41
C SER A 26 -6.32 4.39 -3.36
N MET A 27 -6.14 4.98 -2.17
CA MET A 27 -7.14 5.00 -1.11
C MET A 27 -8.44 5.71 -1.57
N ASN A 28 -8.31 6.85 -2.24
CA ASN A 28 -9.46 7.57 -2.78
C ASN A 28 -10.20 6.73 -3.85
N LEU A 29 -9.46 6.03 -4.72
CA LEU A 29 -10.01 5.14 -5.73
C LEU A 29 -10.80 3.99 -5.09
N LEU A 30 -10.16 3.30 -4.13
CA LEU A 30 -10.74 2.17 -3.38
C LEU A 30 -12.05 2.56 -2.69
N HIS A 31 -12.03 3.65 -1.92
CA HIS A 31 -13.18 4.07 -1.14
C HIS A 31 -14.31 4.64 -2.01
N HIS A 32 -14.00 5.61 -2.88
CA HIS A 32 -15.04 6.39 -3.56
C HIS A 32 -15.57 5.75 -4.85
N GLN A 33 -14.75 5.00 -5.59
CA GLN A 33 -15.17 4.39 -6.85
C GLN A 33 -15.55 2.92 -6.71
N PHE A 34 -14.89 2.19 -5.81
CA PHE A 34 -15.10 0.74 -5.65
C PHE A 34 -15.75 0.34 -4.34
N HIS A 35 -16.07 1.32 -3.48
CA HIS A 35 -16.78 1.15 -2.21
C HIS A 35 -16.10 0.09 -1.32
N VAL A 36 -14.78 0.21 -1.18
CA VAL A 36 -14.01 -0.55 -0.18
C VAL A 36 -14.05 0.25 1.12
N ASP A 37 -14.84 -0.20 2.08
CA ASP A 37 -15.08 0.50 3.36
C ASP A 37 -13.88 0.44 4.31
N ALA A 38 -12.99 -0.55 4.12
CA ALA A 38 -11.82 -0.80 4.96
C ALA A 38 -10.66 0.19 4.76
N VAL A 39 -10.92 1.42 4.30
CA VAL A 39 -9.88 2.45 4.05
C VAL A 39 -9.82 3.41 5.23
N PRO A 40 -8.64 3.68 5.82
CA PRO A 40 -8.52 4.61 6.95
C PRO A 40 -8.86 6.04 6.56
N LYS A 41 -9.34 6.82 7.53
CA LYS A 41 -9.53 8.25 7.33
C LYS A 41 -8.17 8.93 7.19
N CYS A 42 -7.92 9.48 6.00
CA CYS A 42 -6.69 10.19 5.71
C CYS A 42 -6.92 11.51 4.96
N PHE A 43 -5.97 12.43 5.06
CA PHE A 43 -5.94 13.69 4.34
C PHE A 43 -4.57 13.93 3.71
N TYR A 44 -4.55 14.31 2.44
CA TYR A 44 -3.33 14.65 1.72
C TYR A 44 -3.02 16.14 1.87
N ALA A 45 -1.85 16.46 2.41
CA ALA A 45 -1.37 17.82 2.61
C ALA A 45 -0.15 18.14 1.73
N ARG A 46 -0.08 19.36 1.22
CA ARG A 46 1.02 19.89 0.40
C ARG A 46 1.90 20.89 1.13
N ASN A 47 1.47 21.38 2.28
CA ASN A 47 2.19 22.33 3.11
C ASN A 47 1.96 22.08 4.61
N SER A 48 2.80 22.68 5.45
CA SER A 48 2.78 22.53 6.90
C SER A 48 1.49 23.05 7.56
N ASN A 49 0.83 24.06 7.00
CA ASN A 49 -0.42 24.60 7.56
C ASN A 49 -1.58 23.60 7.36
N GLU A 50 -1.68 22.99 6.18
CA GLU A 50 -2.66 21.92 5.91
C GLU A 50 -2.46 20.72 6.83
N VAL A 51 -1.20 20.34 7.12
CA VAL A 51 -0.86 19.24 8.03
C VAL A 51 -1.46 19.48 9.41
N GLU A 52 -1.27 20.68 9.98
CA GLU A 52 -1.76 21.00 11.32
C GLU A 52 -3.29 21.02 11.39
N ASP A 53 -3.95 21.59 10.38
CA ASP A 53 -5.42 21.56 10.26
C ASP A 53 -5.95 20.13 10.15
N TYR A 54 -5.37 19.31 9.27
CA TYR A 54 -5.83 17.94 9.06
C TYR A 54 -5.57 17.03 10.27
N ALA A 55 -4.47 17.24 11.01
CA ALA A 55 -4.23 16.55 12.27
C ALA A 55 -5.32 16.87 13.30
N ARG A 56 -5.78 18.13 13.39
CA ARG A 56 -6.94 18.50 14.24
C ARG A 56 -8.22 17.81 13.80
N ARG A 57 -8.49 17.72 12.49
CA ARG A 57 -9.67 17.02 11.93
C ARG A 57 -9.66 15.50 12.14
N LEU A 58 -8.49 14.93 12.41
CA LEU A 58 -8.29 13.52 12.79
C LEU A 58 -8.39 13.31 14.31
N GLY A 59 -8.75 14.34 15.08
CA GLY A 59 -8.97 14.25 16.53
C GLY A 59 -7.91 14.97 17.36
N GLY A 60 -6.82 15.47 16.75
CA GLY A 60 -5.79 16.25 17.43
C GLY A 60 -4.86 15.45 18.35
N GLY A 61 -4.96 14.12 18.38
CA GLY A 61 -4.04 13.22 19.07
C GLY A 61 -3.04 12.59 18.12
N ASP A 62 -2.75 11.30 18.35
CA ASP A 62 -1.83 10.52 17.51
C ASP A 62 -2.31 10.41 16.06
N VAL A 63 -1.44 10.78 15.12
CA VAL A 63 -1.63 10.63 13.68
C VAL A 63 -0.40 10.02 13.02
N VAL A 64 -0.60 9.34 11.88
CA VAL A 64 0.49 8.81 11.07
C VAL A 64 0.77 9.77 9.91
N VAL A 65 1.98 10.31 9.83
CA VAL A 65 2.46 11.17 8.74
C VAL A 65 3.29 10.34 7.77
N LYS A 66 2.80 10.19 6.53
CA LYS A 66 3.41 9.35 5.48
C LYS A 66 3.84 10.18 4.27
N ALA A 67 5.12 10.16 3.94
CA ALA A 67 5.66 10.76 2.72
C ALA A 67 5.02 10.15 1.47
N GLN A 68 4.50 11.00 0.57
CA GLN A 68 3.91 10.55 -0.69
C GLN A 68 4.96 10.54 -1.79
N VAL A 69 5.59 9.38 -1.94
CA VAL A 69 6.62 9.10 -2.94
C VAL A 69 6.31 7.77 -3.63
N LEU A 70 6.46 7.72 -4.95
CA LEU A 70 6.32 6.48 -5.72
C LEU A 70 7.51 5.56 -5.47
N GLY A 71 7.30 4.55 -4.64
CA GLY A 71 8.31 3.58 -4.23
C GLY A 71 8.04 3.08 -2.82
N GLY A 72 8.21 1.79 -2.60
CA GLY A 72 8.11 1.14 -1.31
C GLY A 72 9.31 1.38 -0.40
N GLY A 73 9.25 0.82 0.81
CA GLY A 73 10.32 0.90 1.81
C GLY A 73 10.47 2.28 2.45
N ARG A 74 9.41 3.11 2.42
CA ARG A 74 9.43 4.49 2.93
C ARG A 74 9.83 4.57 4.40
N GLY A 75 9.32 3.69 5.24
CA GLY A 75 9.66 3.65 6.68
C GLY A 75 11.14 3.43 6.97
N ARG A 76 11.87 2.69 6.12
CA ARG A 76 13.32 2.42 6.24
C ARG A 76 14.19 3.38 5.42
N GLY A 77 13.60 4.41 4.80
CA GLY A 77 14.32 5.37 3.96
C GLY A 77 14.98 6.48 4.76
N HIS A 78 15.62 7.42 4.06
CA HIS A 78 16.10 8.68 4.64
C HIS A 78 15.97 9.83 3.64
N PHE A 79 15.85 11.06 4.13
CA PHE A 79 15.80 12.25 3.31
C PHE A 79 17.21 12.78 3.05
N LYS A 80 17.54 13.01 1.77
CA LYS A 80 18.89 13.33 1.33
C LYS A 80 19.38 14.69 1.83
N GLU A 81 18.49 15.67 1.88
CA GLU A 81 18.83 17.08 2.11
C GLU A 81 19.07 17.42 3.59
N ASN A 82 18.40 16.72 4.51
CA ASN A 82 18.47 16.98 5.95
C ASN A 82 18.84 15.75 6.79
N GLY A 83 19.04 14.57 6.19
CA GLY A 83 19.36 13.34 6.89
C GLY A 83 18.23 12.76 7.73
N PHE A 84 17.00 13.28 7.61
CA PHE A 84 15.85 12.81 8.40
C PHE A 84 15.54 11.34 8.08
N GLN A 85 15.42 10.51 9.11
CA GLN A 85 15.25 9.06 8.96
C GLN A 85 13.77 8.70 8.87
N GLY A 86 13.42 7.81 7.94
CA GLY A 86 12.07 7.30 7.73
C GLY A 86 11.12 8.28 7.05
N GLY A 87 10.30 7.76 6.13
CA GLY A 87 9.20 8.48 5.47
C GLY A 87 7.84 8.19 6.07
N VAL A 88 7.75 7.48 7.19
CA VAL A 88 6.50 7.16 7.90
C VAL A 88 6.75 7.35 9.39
N HIS A 89 5.98 8.24 10.03
CA HIS A 89 6.17 8.62 11.43
C HIS A 89 4.82 8.75 12.14
N ILE A 90 4.80 8.44 13.43
CA ILE A 90 3.69 8.77 14.32
C ILE A 90 4.01 10.13 14.95
N ALA A 91 3.03 11.02 14.98
CA ALA A 91 3.10 12.29 15.68
C ALA A 91 1.94 12.38 16.66
N SER A 92 2.19 12.77 17.91
CA SER A 92 1.23 12.80 19.01
C SER A 92 0.46 14.11 19.17
N SER A 93 0.72 15.09 18.28
CA SER A 93 -0.02 16.34 18.25
C SER A 93 0.02 17.00 16.86
N PRO A 94 -0.90 17.94 16.55
CA PRO A 94 -0.86 18.71 15.31
C PRO A 94 0.46 19.46 15.09
N SER A 95 1.03 20.02 16.16
CA SER A 95 2.32 20.72 16.12
C SER A 95 3.48 19.80 15.78
N GLU A 96 3.49 18.59 16.36
CA GLU A 96 4.50 17.58 16.04
C GLU A 96 4.34 17.07 14.61
N ALA A 97 3.11 16.83 14.16
CA ALA A 97 2.83 16.43 12.78
C ALA A 97 3.36 17.48 11.78
N ARG A 98 3.18 18.77 12.08
CA ARG A 98 3.73 19.89 11.31
C ARG A 98 5.26 19.81 11.22
N ILE A 99 5.94 19.66 12.36
CA ILE A 99 7.40 19.58 12.45
C ILE A 99 7.92 18.40 11.62
N VAL A 100 7.30 17.23 11.77
CA VAL A 100 7.64 16.02 11.01
C VAL A 100 7.45 16.26 9.50
N ALA A 101 6.32 16.83 9.09
CA ALA A 101 6.05 17.10 7.68
C ALA A 101 7.04 18.11 7.07
N GLU A 102 7.49 19.11 7.82
CA GLU A 102 8.54 20.04 7.38
C GLU A 102 9.87 19.33 7.09
N GLN A 103 10.17 18.24 7.79
CA GLN A 103 11.33 17.41 7.50
C GLN A 103 11.18 16.58 6.22
N MET A 104 9.98 16.44 5.67
CA MET A 104 9.71 15.63 4.48
C MET A 104 9.44 16.45 3.22
N LEU A 105 8.65 17.53 3.34
CA LEU A 105 8.14 18.28 2.21
C LEU A 105 9.26 18.93 1.39
N ASN A 106 9.13 18.80 0.07
CA ASN A 106 10.07 19.25 -0.96
C ASN A 106 11.49 18.67 -0.86
N LYS A 107 11.66 17.58 -0.10
CA LYS A 107 12.93 16.85 0.04
C LYS A 107 12.85 15.48 -0.63
N SER A 108 14.00 14.90 -0.93
CA SER A 108 14.14 13.67 -1.70
C SER A 108 14.27 12.49 -0.75
N LEU A 109 13.24 11.64 -0.71
CA LEU A 109 13.26 10.40 0.06
C LEU A 109 14.02 9.34 -0.73
N VAL A 110 15.08 8.83 -0.12
CA VAL A 110 15.89 7.71 -0.62
C VAL A 110 15.42 6.43 0.08
N THR A 111 15.00 5.45 -0.71
CA THR A 111 14.70 4.09 -0.28
C THR A 111 15.46 3.09 -1.16
N ARG A 112 15.44 1.80 -0.77
CA ARG A 112 15.98 0.71 -1.59
C ARG A 112 15.38 0.70 -3.01
N GLN A 113 14.12 1.12 -3.16
CA GLN A 113 13.40 1.08 -4.45
C GLN A 113 13.51 2.37 -5.26
N THR A 114 13.78 3.53 -4.64
CA THR A 114 13.99 4.80 -5.39
C THR A 114 15.42 4.97 -5.89
N GLY A 115 16.37 4.18 -5.37
CA GLY A 115 17.80 4.37 -5.62
C GLY A 115 18.37 5.64 -4.99
N LEU A 116 19.66 5.88 -5.23
CA LEU A 116 20.44 6.96 -4.61
C LEU A 116 19.96 8.39 -4.96
N SER A 117 19.26 8.54 -6.09
CA SER A 117 18.65 9.82 -6.46
C SER A 117 17.48 10.19 -5.55
N GLY A 118 16.83 9.19 -4.94
CA GLY A 118 15.58 9.38 -4.22
C GLY A 118 14.46 9.87 -5.13
N ARG A 119 13.35 10.27 -4.51
CA ARG A 119 12.26 10.99 -5.17
C ARG A 119 11.74 12.10 -4.28
N THR A 120 11.44 13.24 -4.87
CA THR A 120 10.95 14.41 -4.12
C THR A 120 9.56 14.16 -3.56
N CYS A 121 9.41 14.31 -2.25
CA CYS A 121 8.16 14.28 -1.52
C CYS A 121 7.45 15.63 -1.68
N LYS A 122 6.46 15.70 -2.57
CA LYS A 122 5.67 16.93 -2.83
C LYS A 122 4.47 17.10 -1.90
N GLY A 123 4.18 16.10 -1.09
CA GLY A 123 3.09 16.13 -0.11
C GLY A 123 3.19 14.95 0.85
N VAL A 124 2.46 15.04 1.94
CA VAL A 124 2.36 13.99 2.96
C VAL A 124 0.90 13.57 3.10
N LEU A 125 0.67 12.33 3.51
CA LEU A 125 -0.63 11.81 3.85
C LEU A 125 -0.69 11.68 5.37
N LEU A 126 -1.67 12.35 5.99
CA LEU A 126 -2.00 12.19 7.39
C LEU A 126 -3.11 11.16 7.51
N CYS A 127 -2.90 10.12 8.29
CA CYS A 127 -3.91 9.11 8.58
C CYS A 127 -4.17 9.02 10.08
N GLU A 128 -5.37 8.61 10.46
CA GLU A 128 -5.65 8.21 11.84
C GLU A 128 -4.72 7.06 12.27
N LYS A 129 -4.33 7.05 13.54
CA LYS A 129 -3.61 5.91 14.13
C LYS A 129 -4.63 4.84 14.51
N LEU A 130 -4.46 3.66 13.92
CA LEU A 130 -5.31 2.49 14.19
C LEU A 130 -4.63 1.51 15.16
N PRO A 131 -5.39 0.81 16.01
CA PRO A 131 -4.86 -0.19 16.94
C PRO A 131 -4.61 -1.52 16.21
N ILE A 132 -3.51 -1.57 15.43
CA ILE A 132 -3.15 -2.73 14.61
C ILE A 132 -2.53 -3.83 15.49
N VAL A 133 -3.07 -5.06 15.40
CA VAL A 133 -2.56 -6.25 16.11
C VAL A 133 -1.82 -7.22 15.21
N ALA A 134 -2.08 -7.19 13.91
CA ALA A 134 -1.35 -8.00 12.93
C ALA A 134 -1.25 -7.29 11.58
N GLU A 135 -0.11 -7.47 10.90
CA GLU A 135 0.14 -6.96 9.56
C GLU A 135 0.32 -8.15 8.61
N LYS A 136 -0.49 -8.20 7.55
CA LYS A 136 -0.46 -9.26 6.54
C LYS A 136 -0.14 -8.69 5.18
N TYR A 137 0.16 -9.56 4.22
CA TYR A 137 0.40 -9.18 2.85
C TYR A 137 -0.72 -9.70 1.95
N PHE A 138 -1.26 -8.86 1.08
CA PHE A 138 -2.20 -9.28 0.05
C PHE A 138 -1.94 -8.53 -1.25
N ALA A 139 -1.93 -9.25 -2.37
CA ALA A 139 -1.85 -8.67 -3.70
C ALA A 139 -2.66 -9.46 -4.71
N ILE A 140 -3.08 -8.76 -5.76
CA ILE A 140 -3.66 -9.33 -6.99
C ILE A 140 -2.79 -8.85 -8.14
N MET A 141 -2.27 -9.76 -8.94
CA MET A 141 -1.40 -9.43 -10.07
C MET A 141 -1.67 -10.32 -11.27
N LEU A 142 -1.31 -9.85 -12.46
CA LEU A 142 -1.31 -10.70 -13.66
C LEU A 142 -0.06 -11.60 -13.67
N ASP A 143 -0.28 -12.91 -13.59
CA ASP A 143 0.78 -13.90 -13.72
C ASP A 143 0.85 -14.41 -15.16
N ARG A 144 2.03 -14.27 -15.77
CA ARG A 144 2.26 -14.66 -17.17
C ARG A 144 2.33 -16.17 -17.36
N GLY A 145 2.78 -16.93 -16.37
CA GLY A 145 2.85 -18.38 -16.43
C GLY A 145 1.46 -19.02 -16.35
N LEU A 146 0.56 -18.42 -15.56
CA LEU A 146 -0.84 -18.84 -15.44
C LEU A 146 -1.74 -18.25 -16.53
N GLY A 147 -1.29 -17.19 -17.21
CA GLY A 147 -2.07 -16.51 -18.25
C GLY A 147 -3.26 -15.72 -17.70
N GLY A 148 -3.21 -15.27 -16.45
CA GLY A 148 -4.34 -14.64 -15.78
C GLY A 148 -4.02 -14.05 -14.41
N PRO A 149 -5.03 -13.49 -13.71
CA PRO A 149 -4.87 -12.95 -12.38
C PRO A 149 -4.58 -14.04 -11.34
N VAL A 150 -3.75 -13.70 -10.35
CA VAL A 150 -3.43 -14.53 -9.20
C VAL A 150 -3.52 -13.69 -7.92
N MET A 151 -4.13 -14.23 -6.88
CA MET A 151 -3.99 -13.67 -5.52
C MET A 151 -2.70 -14.19 -4.91
N VAL A 152 -1.91 -13.29 -4.34
CA VAL A 152 -0.69 -13.60 -3.59
C VAL A 152 -0.87 -13.09 -2.18
N MET A 153 -0.64 -13.93 -1.18
CA MET A 153 -0.90 -13.56 0.21
C MET A 153 0.10 -14.19 1.17
N SER A 154 0.31 -13.52 2.30
CA SER A 154 1.13 -14.04 3.40
C SER A 154 0.64 -13.51 4.74
N LYS A 155 0.81 -14.31 5.79
CA LYS A 155 0.63 -13.85 7.18
C LYS A 155 1.75 -12.91 7.64
N HIS A 156 2.84 -12.80 6.87
CA HIS A 156 3.96 -11.91 7.14
C HIS A 156 3.84 -10.64 6.29
N GLY A 157 3.20 -9.60 6.84
CA GLY A 157 3.13 -8.26 6.24
C GLY A 157 4.22 -7.32 6.73
N GLY A 158 4.20 -6.07 6.24
CA GLY A 158 5.10 -5.00 6.70
C GLY A 158 6.52 -5.06 6.12
N MET A 159 6.84 -6.10 5.36
CA MET A 159 8.11 -6.30 4.67
C MET A 159 7.91 -6.62 3.18
N SER A 160 9.00 -6.72 2.41
CA SER A 160 8.93 -7.05 0.98
C SER A 160 8.54 -8.51 0.80
N ILE A 161 7.59 -8.77 -0.11
CA ILE A 161 7.14 -10.14 -0.38
C ILE A 161 8.26 -11.01 -0.96
N GLU A 162 9.22 -10.40 -1.66
CA GLU A 162 10.42 -11.07 -2.15
C GLU A 162 11.34 -11.51 -1.01
N GLU A 163 11.46 -10.69 0.05
CA GLU A 163 12.18 -11.07 1.27
C GLU A 163 11.47 -12.25 1.96
N VAL A 164 10.13 -12.18 2.11
CA VAL A 164 9.33 -13.29 2.67
C VAL A 164 9.48 -14.58 1.85
N ALA A 165 9.44 -14.50 0.52
CA ALA A 165 9.56 -15.69 -0.34
C ALA A 165 10.93 -16.37 -0.24
N ILE A 166 11.99 -15.63 0.13
CA ILE A 166 13.33 -16.18 0.33
C ILE A 166 13.48 -16.78 1.73
N GLU A 167 13.02 -16.07 2.76
CA GLU A 167 13.19 -16.47 4.17
C GLU A 167 12.17 -17.54 4.60
N HIS A 168 10.95 -17.45 4.07
CA HIS A 168 9.79 -18.28 4.39
C HIS A 168 8.98 -18.62 3.13
N PRO A 169 9.52 -19.46 2.22
CA PRO A 169 8.86 -19.77 0.95
C PRO A 169 7.43 -20.34 1.13
N ASP A 170 7.21 -21.14 2.17
CA ASP A 170 5.91 -21.74 2.50
C ASP A 170 4.90 -20.72 3.08
N ALA A 171 5.34 -19.50 3.40
CA ALA A 171 4.49 -18.45 3.90
C ALA A 171 3.78 -17.65 2.78
N VAL A 172 4.11 -17.92 1.51
CA VAL A 172 3.52 -17.23 0.36
C VAL A 172 2.55 -18.16 -0.35
N THR A 173 1.25 -17.90 -0.18
CA THR A 173 0.20 -18.63 -0.87
C THR A 173 -0.18 -17.92 -2.17
N LYS A 174 -0.40 -18.70 -3.23
CA LYS A 174 -0.88 -18.22 -4.53
C LYS A 174 -2.16 -18.95 -4.92
N ILE A 175 -3.21 -18.20 -5.23
CA ILE A 175 -4.51 -18.74 -5.69
C ILE A 175 -4.81 -18.14 -7.07
N PRO A 176 -4.71 -18.92 -8.17
CA PRO A 176 -5.10 -18.46 -9.50
C PRO A 176 -6.59 -18.10 -9.55
N ILE A 177 -6.94 -17.04 -10.28
CA ILE A 177 -8.33 -16.65 -10.54
C ILE A 177 -8.60 -16.86 -12.03
N ASP A 178 -9.64 -17.62 -12.34
CA ASP A 178 -10.12 -17.77 -13.71
C ASP A 178 -10.72 -16.45 -14.22
N VAL A 179 -10.28 -16.00 -15.39
CA VAL A 179 -10.68 -14.69 -15.96
C VAL A 179 -12.14 -14.62 -16.36
N THR A 180 -12.79 -15.76 -16.61
CA THR A 180 -14.16 -15.81 -17.12
C THR A 180 -15.16 -15.76 -15.98
N THR A 181 -14.89 -16.52 -14.93
CA THR A 181 -15.73 -16.66 -13.73
C THR A 181 -15.41 -15.61 -12.66
N GLY A 182 -14.17 -15.13 -12.62
CA GLY A 182 -13.67 -14.16 -11.64
C GLY A 182 -13.48 -14.75 -10.23
N LEU A 183 -13.27 -13.88 -9.25
CA LEU A 183 -13.05 -14.29 -7.85
C LEU A 183 -14.32 -14.92 -7.26
N THR A 184 -14.29 -16.23 -7.05
CA THR A 184 -15.41 -16.96 -6.44
C THR A 184 -15.51 -16.74 -4.93
N THR A 185 -16.68 -16.97 -4.35
CA THR A 185 -16.86 -16.92 -2.89
C THR A 185 -15.94 -17.92 -2.18
N ARG A 186 -15.83 -19.15 -2.69
CA ARG A 186 -14.94 -20.19 -2.12
C ARG A 186 -13.47 -19.73 -2.08
N GLN A 187 -12.98 -19.10 -3.14
CA GLN A 187 -11.61 -18.58 -3.15
C GLN A 187 -11.42 -17.40 -2.19
N ALA A 188 -12.44 -16.55 -2.03
CA ALA A 188 -12.39 -15.47 -1.06
C ALA A 188 -12.39 -16.00 0.38
N GLU A 189 -13.18 -17.04 0.69
CA GLU A 189 -13.15 -17.76 1.97
C GLU A 189 -11.79 -18.40 2.23
N GLU A 190 -11.24 -19.11 1.23
CA GLU A 190 -9.92 -19.72 1.29
C GLU A 190 -8.82 -18.68 1.55
N ALA A 191 -8.93 -17.48 0.95
CA ALA A 191 -8.00 -16.37 1.18
C ALA A 191 -8.09 -15.81 2.61
N VAL A 192 -9.31 -15.62 3.13
CA VAL A 192 -9.58 -15.17 4.50
C VAL A 192 -9.00 -16.16 5.52
N GLU A 193 -9.20 -17.46 5.30
CA GLU A 193 -8.65 -18.54 6.14
C GLU A 193 -7.12 -18.57 6.10
N HIS A 194 -6.51 -18.48 4.91
CA HIS A 194 -5.05 -18.44 4.76
C HIS A 194 -4.43 -17.22 5.44
N LEU A 195 -5.10 -16.06 5.37
CA LEU A 195 -4.69 -14.87 6.08
C LEU A 195 -4.97 -14.98 7.59
N GLY A 196 -5.77 -15.95 8.04
CA GLY A 196 -6.11 -16.16 9.44
C GLY A 196 -7.06 -15.09 10.00
N PHE A 197 -7.91 -14.51 9.15
CA PHE A 197 -8.97 -13.60 9.58
C PHE A 197 -10.20 -14.42 10.00
N ASN A 198 -10.20 -14.92 11.23
CA ASN A 198 -11.13 -15.98 11.65
C ASN A 198 -12.52 -15.50 12.12
N GLY A 199 -12.82 -14.19 12.09
CA GLY A 199 -14.02 -13.67 12.76
C GLY A 199 -14.64 -12.38 12.20
N ASP A 200 -14.06 -11.76 11.17
CA ASP A 200 -14.61 -10.52 10.60
C ASP A 200 -15.39 -10.80 9.30
N PRO A 201 -16.72 -10.67 9.28
CA PRO A 201 -17.51 -10.83 8.06
C PRO A 201 -17.15 -9.79 6.98
N SER A 202 -16.52 -8.67 7.35
CA SER A 202 -16.06 -7.64 6.41
C SER A 202 -14.82 -8.06 5.61
N ALA A 203 -14.06 -9.05 6.09
CA ALA A 203 -12.80 -9.43 5.46
C ALA A 203 -13.01 -9.94 4.03
N MET A 204 -13.99 -10.83 3.84
CA MET A 204 -14.37 -11.32 2.52
C MET A 204 -14.88 -10.18 1.62
N ALA A 205 -15.69 -9.26 2.15
CA ALA A 205 -16.23 -8.14 1.39
C ALA A 205 -15.11 -7.22 0.87
N THR A 206 -14.11 -6.96 1.71
CA THR A 206 -12.91 -6.17 1.37
C THR A 206 -12.09 -6.86 0.29
N LEU A 207 -11.75 -8.15 0.42
CA LEU A 207 -10.97 -8.86 -0.61
C LEU A 207 -11.70 -8.89 -1.96
N LYS A 208 -13.03 -9.10 -1.94
CA LYS A 208 -13.86 -8.99 -3.14
C LYS A 208 -13.86 -7.56 -3.71
N GLY A 209 -13.86 -6.54 -2.86
CA GLY A 209 -13.73 -5.14 -3.26
C GLY A 209 -12.38 -4.80 -3.90
N LEU A 210 -11.29 -5.35 -3.37
CA LEU A 210 -9.96 -5.24 -3.98
C LEU A 210 -9.94 -5.91 -5.36
N TYR A 211 -10.55 -7.09 -5.51
CA TYR A 211 -10.67 -7.74 -6.82
C TYR A 211 -11.52 -6.93 -7.81
N ARG A 212 -12.67 -6.38 -7.38
CA ARG A 212 -13.47 -5.47 -8.21
C ARG A 212 -12.67 -4.24 -8.65
N THR A 213 -11.84 -3.69 -7.75
CA THR A 213 -10.94 -2.58 -8.07
C THR A 213 -9.91 -3.00 -9.11
N PHE A 214 -9.27 -4.15 -8.91
CA PHE A 214 -8.26 -4.68 -9.82
C PHE A 214 -8.80 -4.83 -11.24
N VAL A 215 -9.99 -5.41 -11.39
CA VAL A 215 -10.64 -5.58 -12.70
C VAL A 215 -11.16 -4.24 -13.24
N GLY A 216 -11.93 -3.50 -12.46
CA GLY A 216 -12.63 -2.30 -12.95
C GLY A 216 -11.71 -1.10 -13.24
N ALA A 217 -10.51 -1.07 -12.67
CA ALA A 217 -9.48 -0.07 -12.97
C ALA A 217 -8.41 -0.57 -13.95
N ASP A 218 -8.58 -1.76 -14.55
CA ASP A 218 -7.60 -2.43 -15.42
C ASP A 218 -6.19 -2.48 -14.78
N CYS A 219 -6.11 -2.84 -13.50
CA CYS A 219 -4.84 -2.93 -12.80
C CYS A 219 -4.00 -4.08 -13.37
N THR A 220 -2.69 -3.85 -13.52
CA THR A 220 -1.74 -4.96 -13.72
C THR A 220 -1.30 -5.57 -12.39
N MET A 221 -1.39 -4.78 -11.32
CA MET A 221 -1.09 -5.17 -9.94
C MET A 221 -1.87 -4.26 -8.99
N LEU A 222 -2.42 -4.86 -7.95
CA LEU A 222 -2.95 -4.21 -6.76
C LEU A 222 -2.26 -4.86 -5.57
N GLU A 223 -1.58 -4.08 -4.75
CA GLU A 223 -0.85 -4.56 -3.57
C GLU A 223 -1.31 -3.78 -2.35
N VAL A 224 -1.66 -4.50 -1.29
CA VAL A 224 -1.97 -3.96 0.03
C VAL A 224 -0.96 -4.54 1.01
N ASN A 225 -0.04 -3.67 1.45
CA ASN A 225 1.05 -4.03 2.36
C ASN A 225 1.35 -2.88 3.34
N PRO A 226 0.89 -2.97 4.60
CA PRO A 226 0.18 -4.11 5.20
C PRO A 226 -1.33 -4.11 4.87
N LEU A 227 -1.92 -5.31 4.80
CA LEU A 227 -3.34 -5.53 5.08
C LEU A 227 -3.45 -5.77 6.60
N ALA A 228 -3.98 -4.78 7.32
CA ALA A 228 -3.90 -4.73 8.77
C ALA A 228 -5.13 -5.37 9.43
N GLU A 229 -4.91 -6.05 10.55
CA GLU A 229 -5.93 -6.51 11.50
C GLU A 229 -5.93 -5.59 12.72
N LEU A 230 -7.11 -5.12 13.14
CA LEU A 230 -7.28 -4.29 14.32
C LEU A 230 -7.61 -5.11 15.56
N GLU A 231 -7.47 -4.52 16.75
CA GLU A 231 -7.86 -5.14 18.03
C GLU A 231 -9.32 -5.60 18.08
N ASP A 232 -10.22 -4.92 17.36
CA ASP A 232 -11.64 -5.27 17.27
C ASP A 232 -11.95 -6.30 16.16
N GLY A 233 -10.92 -6.86 15.53
CA GLY A 233 -11.00 -7.86 14.47
C GLY A 233 -11.25 -7.28 13.08
N ARG A 234 -11.56 -5.97 12.96
CA ARG A 234 -11.74 -5.35 11.64
C ARG A 234 -10.46 -5.40 10.84
N ILE A 235 -10.60 -5.49 9.52
CA ILE A 235 -9.46 -5.37 8.61
C ILE A 235 -9.39 -3.99 7.95
N MET A 236 -8.18 -3.51 7.69
CA MET A 236 -7.91 -2.21 7.08
C MET A 236 -6.86 -2.31 5.97
N VAL A 237 -7.06 -1.56 4.89
CA VAL A 237 -6.17 -1.48 3.72
C VAL A 237 -5.28 -0.24 3.73
#